data_AF-A0A836PM82-F1
#
_entry.id   AF-A0A836PM82-F1
#
_cell.length_a   1.000
_cell.length_b   1.000
_cell.length_c   1.000
_cell.angle_alpha   90.00
_cell.angle_beta   90.00
_cell.angle_gamma   90.00
#
_symmetry.space_group_name_H-M   'P 1'
#
loop_
_entity.id
_entity.type
_entity.pdbx_description
1 polymer ?
#
loop_
_entity_poly.entity_id
_entity_poly.type
_entity_poly.pdbx_seq_one_letter_code
_entity_poly.pdbx_strand_id
1 'polypeptide(L)'
;MTEEEIKALQDKVAELTDANERITKNRDDIIGEKRDIQSRIGEKDDALKLLAEEKLKLAGDMDGLKAMYAKDNVEALAKLQDALDGERKSNRTIEYDKEFNSNVDMFHADHKVAGKAMLSNALQISYNDQGEKTTSYMHDGAEVANNAKDFQSWASESGVYKQYLNGVDSSGADTTQSRASGSNDGNTVQSKLAQRLKQAGL
;
A
#
# COMPACT_ATOMS: atom_id res chain seq x y z
N MET A 1 -7.56 -39.29 -1.74
CA MET A 1 -8.90 -38.76 -2.03
C MET A 1 -9.77 -39.91 -2.48
N THR A 2 -10.91 -40.11 -1.82
CA THR A 2 -11.90 -41.12 -2.21
C THR A 2 -12.85 -40.55 -3.27
N GLU A 3 -13.55 -41.42 -4.01
CA GLU A 3 -14.59 -40.98 -4.96
C GLU A 3 -15.71 -40.18 -4.27
N GLU A 4 -16.03 -40.51 -3.02
CA GLU A 4 -16.98 -39.74 -2.19
C GLU A 4 -16.47 -38.32 -1.89
N GLU A 5 -15.18 -38.16 -1.56
CA GLU A 5 -14.58 -36.84 -1.32
C GLU A 5 -14.57 -35.99 -2.61
N ILE A 6 -14.30 -36.61 -3.76
CA ILE A 6 -14.34 -35.93 -5.06
C ILE A 6 -15.76 -35.45 -5.38
N LYS A 7 -16.76 -36.31 -5.16
CA LYS A 7 -18.17 -35.96 -5.40
C LYS A 7 -18.66 -34.85 -4.48
N ALA A 8 -18.32 -34.92 -3.18
CA ALA A 8 -18.67 -33.87 -2.22
C ALA A 8 -18.02 -32.51 -2.57
N LEU A 9 -16.79 -32.52 -3.09
CA LEU A 9 -16.12 -31.31 -3.57
C LEU A 9 -16.79 -30.76 -4.84
N GLN A 10 -17.19 -31.62 -5.77
CA GLN A 10 -17.91 -31.20 -6.99
C GLN A 10 -19.26 -30.56 -6.66
N ASP A 11 -20.03 -31.18 -5.76
CA ASP A 11 -21.33 -30.65 -5.31
C ASP A 11 -21.15 -29.28 -4.63
N LYS A 12 -20.10 -29.11 -3.81
CA LYS A 12 -19.78 -27.84 -3.15
C LYS A 12 -19.32 -26.76 -4.13
N VAL A 13 -18.56 -27.11 -5.16
CA VAL A 13 -18.17 -26.16 -6.23
C VAL A 13 -19.39 -25.71 -7.02
N ALA A 14 -20.32 -26.62 -7.32
CA ALA A 14 -21.57 -26.28 -8.00
C ALA A 14 -22.42 -25.32 -7.13
N GLU A 15 -22.60 -25.63 -5.85
CA GLU A 15 -23.31 -24.76 -4.90
C GLU A 15 -22.68 -23.36 -4.79
N LEU A 16 -21.35 -23.27 -4.69
CA LEU A 16 -20.64 -22.01 -4.64
C LEU A 16 -20.75 -21.21 -5.95
N THR A 17 -20.79 -21.90 -7.09
CA THR A 17 -20.97 -21.27 -8.40
C THR A 17 -22.37 -20.65 -8.51
N ASP A 18 -23.41 -21.41 -8.18
CA ASP A 18 -24.80 -20.93 -8.15
C ASP A 18 -24.97 -19.75 -7.17
N ALA A 19 -24.35 -19.82 -5.99
CA ALA A 19 -24.37 -18.73 -5.01
C ALA A 19 -23.70 -17.47 -5.57
N ASN A 20 -22.55 -17.60 -6.22
CA ASN A 20 -21.85 -16.48 -6.85
C ASN A 20 -22.65 -15.85 -7.99
N GLU A 21 -23.33 -16.65 -8.81
CA GLU A 21 -24.20 -16.14 -9.87
C GLU A 21 -25.38 -15.33 -9.30
N ARG A 22 -26.03 -15.84 -8.24
CA ARG A 22 -27.10 -15.11 -7.55
C ARG A 22 -26.62 -13.82 -6.91
N ILE A 23 -25.46 -13.84 -6.26
CA ILE A 23 -24.85 -12.64 -5.67
C ILE A 23 -24.54 -11.62 -6.76
N THR A 24 -23.97 -12.06 -7.88
CA THR A 24 -23.62 -11.18 -9.01
C THR A 24 -24.87 -10.53 -9.59
N LYS A 25 -25.93 -11.32 -9.83
CA LYS A 25 -27.20 -10.80 -10.33
C LYS A 25 -27.83 -9.79 -9.37
N ASN A 26 -27.94 -10.13 -8.09
CA ASN A 26 -28.50 -9.22 -7.08
C ASN A 26 -27.69 -7.92 -6.97
N ARG A 27 -26.36 -8.00 -7.06
CA ARG A 27 -25.48 -6.82 -7.07
C ARG A 27 -25.79 -5.94 -8.28
N ASP A 28 -25.92 -6.52 -9.46
CA ASP A 28 -26.16 -5.78 -10.69
C ASP A 28 -27.55 -5.12 -10.69
N ASP A 29 -28.57 -5.82 -10.19
CA ASP A 29 -29.92 -5.27 -9.99
C ASP A 29 -29.91 -4.08 -9.02
N ILE A 30 -29.24 -4.20 -7.87
CA ILE A 30 -29.09 -3.11 -6.89
C ILE A 30 -28.35 -1.91 -7.48
N ILE A 31 -27.30 -2.15 -8.28
CA ILE A 31 -26.56 -1.08 -8.96
C ILE A 31 -27.46 -0.37 -9.98
N GLY A 32 -28.28 -1.12 -10.71
CA GLY A 32 -29.28 -0.59 -11.63
C GLY A 32 -30.29 0.30 -10.92
N GLU A 33 -30.98 -0.22 -9.90
CA GLU A 33 -31.95 0.54 -9.11
C GLU A 33 -31.35 1.81 -8.49
N LYS A 34 -30.12 1.71 -7.97
CA LYS A 34 -29.40 2.86 -7.42
C LYS A 34 -29.20 3.96 -8.48
N ARG A 35 -28.80 3.59 -9.70
CA ARG A 35 -28.62 4.56 -10.80
C ARG A 35 -29.94 5.21 -11.20
N ASP A 36 -31.01 4.43 -11.30
CA ASP A 36 -32.32 4.94 -11.65
C ASP A 36 -32.86 5.92 -10.60
N ILE A 37 -32.71 5.58 -9.31
CA ILE A 37 -33.09 6.48 -8.21
C ILE A 37 -32.26 7.76 -8.25
N GLN A 38 -30.94 7.67 -8.47
CA GLN A 38 -30.07 8.84 -8.58
C GLN A 38 -30.47 9.75 -9.75
N SER A 39 -30.82 9.18 -10.92
CA SER A 39 -31.31 9.96 -12.07
C SER A 39 -32.60 10.70 -11.73
N ARG A 40 -33.58 9.98 -11.15
CA ARG A 40 -34.88 10.56 -10.78
C ARG A 40 -34.78 11.64 -9.71
N ILE A 41 -33.81 11.54 -8.79
CA ILE A 41 -33.56 12.59 -7.80
C ILE A 41 -32.94 13.81 -8.49
N GLY A 42 -31.94 13.62 -9.36
CA GLY A 42 -31.33 14.71 -10.12
C GLY A 42 -32.35 15.49 -10.97
N GLU A 43 -33.20 14.79 -11.72
CA GLU A 43 -34.27 15.40 -12.51
C GLU A 43 -35.25 16.22 -11.66
N LYS A 44 -35.57 15.75 -10.45
CA LYS A 44 -36.46 16.48 -9.52
C LYS A 44 -35.78 17.73 -8.95
N ASP A 45 -34.51 17.64 -8.59
CA ASP A 45 -33.75 18.78 -8.07
C ASP A 45 -33.64 19.88 -9.13
N ASP A 46 -33.37 19.51 -10.39
CA ASP A 46 -33.32 20.46 -11.51
C ASP A 46 -34.68 21.12 -11.76
N ALA A 47 -35.78 20.36 -11.71
CA ALA A 47 -37.13 20.90 -11.86
C ALA A 47 -37.49 21.87 -10.72
N LEU A 48 -37.10 21.56 -9.48
CA LEU A 48 -37.31 22.45 -8.32
C LEU A 48 -36.49 23.74 -8.44
N LYS A 49 -35.25 23.66 -8.92
CA LYS A 49 -34.42 24.84 -9.18
C LYS A 49 -35.05 25.74 -10.24
N LEU A 50 -35.51 25.16 -11.35
CA LEU A 50 -36.13 25.92 -12.43
C LEU A 50 -37.43 26.62 -11.97
N LEU A 51 -38.23 25.94 -11.15
CA LEU A 51 -39.42 26.53 -10.51
C LEU A 51 -39.05 27.69 -9.56
N ALA A 52 -38.00 27.53 -8.75
CA ALA A 52 -37.53 28.59 -7.86
C ALA A 52 -37.01 29.80 -8.65
N GLU A 53 -36.29 29.55 -9.74
CA GLU A 53 -35.81 30.56 -10.66
C GLU A 53 -36.96 31.36 -11.29
N GLU A 54 -37.96 30.67 -11.84
CA GLU A 54 -39.14 31.31 -12.43
C GLU A 54 -39.91 32.14 -11.41
N LYS A 55 -40.06 31.67 -10.17
CA LYS A 55 -40.70 32.44 -9.09
C LYS A 55 -39.95 33.74 -8.77
N LEU A 56 -38.61 33.68 -8.69
CA LEU A 56 -37.79 34.87 -8.43
C LEU A 56 -37.85 35.86 -9.59
N LYS A 57 -37.81 35.37 -10.84
CA LYS A 57 -37.99 36.21 -12.04
C LYS A 57 -39.37 36.87 -12.07
N LEU A 58 -40.43 36.12 -11.81
CA LEU A 58 -41.80 36.65 -11.77
C LEU A 58 -42.00 37.68 -10.66
N ALA A 59 -41.30 37.53 -9.53
CA ALA A 59 -41.30 38.49 -8.44
C ALA A 59 -40.42 39.73 -8.71
N GLY A 60 -39.62 39.73 -9.78
CA GLY A 60 -38.63 40.79 -10.06
C GLY A 60 -37.45 40.81 -9.08
N ASP A 61 -37.27 39.74 -8.29
CA ASP A 61 -36.23 39.65 -7.27
C ASP A 61 -34.89 39.21 -7.88
N MET A 62 -34.22 40.19 -8.49
CA MET A 62 -32.92 39.98 -9.14
C MET A 62 -31.79 39.69 -8.14
N ASP A 63 -31.92 40.12 -6.89
CA ASP A 63 -30.92 39.88 -5.85
C ASP A 63 -31.05 38.45 -5.30
N GLY A 64 -32.27 37.96 -5.11
CA GLY A 64 -32.55 36.55 -4.82
C GLY A 64 -32.05 35.61 -5.92
N LEU A 65 -32.23 36.00 -7.20
CA LEU A 65 -31.73 35.22 -8.34
C LEU A 65 -30.18 35.13 -8.35
N LYS A 66 -29.48 36.25 -8.09
CA LYS A 66 -28.02 36.25 -7.97
C LYS A 66 -27.53 35.39 -6.80
N ALA A 67 -28.21 35.48 -5.65
CA ALA A 67 -27.87 34.68 -4.48
C ALA A 67 -28.03 33.18 -4.74
N MET A 68 -29.08 32.78 -5.48
CA MET A 68 -29.29 31.38 -5.88
C MET A 68 -28.13 30.86 -6.75
N TYR A 69 -27.73 31.60 -7.79
CA TYR A 69 -26.60 31.20 -8.63
C TYR A 69 -25.26 31.22 -7.88
N ALA A 70 -25.04 32.20 -6.99
CA ALA A 70 -23.83 32.24 -6.18
C ALA A 70 -23.73 31.00 -5.28
N LYS A 71 -24.84 30.60 -4.65
CA LYS A 71 -24.91 29.38 -3.84
C LYS A 71 -24.62 28.14 -4.68
N ASP A 72 -25.27 27.99 -5.84
CA ASP A 72 -25.06 26.86 -6.74
C ASP A 72 -23.60 26.76 -7.22
N ASN A 73 -22.97 27.88 -7.54
CA ASN A 73 -21.57 27.93 -7.94
C ASN A 73 -20.64 27.51 -6.79
N VAL A 74 -20.90 27.96 -5.56
CA VAL A 74 -20.12 27.56 -4.38
C VAL A 74 -20.26 26.06 -4.11
N GLU A 75 -21.48 25.52 -4.18
CA GLU A 75 -21.72 24.09 -4.01
C GLU A 75 -21.07 23.25 -5.11
N ALA A 76 -21.10 23.71 -6.36
CA ALA A 76 -20.43 23.04 -7.48
C ALA A 76 -18.90 23.06 -7.31
N LEU A 77 -18.33 24.20 -6.90
CA LEU A 77 -16.91 24.32 -6.60
C LEU A 77 -16.48 23.40 -5.47
N ALA A 78 -17.26 23.33 -4.38
CA ALA A 78 -16.98 22.42 -3.27
C ALA A 78 -16.98 20.95 -3.71
N LYS A 79 -17.98 20.53 -4.50
CA LYS A 79 -18.04 19.15 -5.04
C LYS A 79 -16.85 18.84 -5.96
N LEU A 80 -16.43 19.79 -6.79
CA LEU A 80 -15.26 19.63 -7.65
C LEU A 80 -13.96 19.53 -6.84
N GLN A 81 -13.83 20.34 -5.78
CA GLN A 81 -12.68 20.25 -4.87
C GLN A 81 -12.63 18.91 -4.14
N ASP A 82 -13.75 18.45 -3.60
CA ASP A 82 -13.83 17.14 -2.94
C ASP A 82 -13.49 15.99 -3.90
N ALA A 83 -13.99 16.04 -5.15
CA ALA A 83 -13.67 15.06 -6.17
C ALA A 83 -12.18 15.07 -6.54
N LEU A 84 -11.60 16.26 -6.71
CA LEU A 84 -10.17 16.44 -7.02
C LEU A 84 -9.27 15.94 -5.89
N ASP A 85 -9.63 16.21 -4.64
CA ASP A 85 -8.87 15.73 -3.48
C ASP A 85 -8.99 14.21 -3.32
N GLY A 86 -10.17 13.65 -3.60
CA GLY A 86 -10.39 12.22 -3.69
C GLY A 86 -9.51 11.55 -4.75
N GLU A 87 -9.46 12.11 -5.95
CA GLU A 87 -8.64 11.62 -7.06
C GLU A 87 -7.14 11.74 -6.75
N ARG A 88 -6.69 12.88 -6.23
CA ARG A 88 -5.29 13.08 -5.79
C ARG A 88 -4.87 12.07 -4.73
N LYS A 89 -5.75 11.80 -3.75
CA LYS A 89 -5.51 10.78 -2.73
C LYS A 89 -5.42 9.39 -3.34
N SER A 90 -6.30 9.06 -4.28
CA SER A 90 -6.28 7.76 -4.98
C SER A 90 -5.00 7.59 -5.81
N ASN A 91 -4.64 8.59 -6.62
CA ASN A 91 -3.42 8.59 -7.43
C ASN A 91 -2.17 8.48 -6.57
N ARG A 92 -2.12 9.19 -5.43
CA ARG A 92 -1.01 9.07 -4.47
C ARG A 92 -0.86 7.63 -3.96
N THR A 93 -1.96 6.96 -3.60
CA THR A 93 -1.91 5.56 -3.14
C THR A 93 -1.42 4.63 -4.25
N ILE A 94 -1.92 4.79 -5.48
CA ILE A 94 -1.52 3.96 -6.62
C ILE A 94 -0.03 4.14 -6.93
N GLU A 95 0.45 5.38 -6.99
CA GLU A 95 1.85 5.68 -7.26
C GLU A 95 2.75 5.24 -6.10
N TYR A 96 2.28 5.37 -4.85
CA TYR A 96 2.97 4.83 -3.69
C TYR A 96 3.10 3.31 -3.78
N ASP A 97 2.02 2.59 -4.07
CA ASP A 97 2.06 1.12 -4.17
C ASP A 97 2.96 0.67 -5.31
N LYS A 98 2.94 1.37 -6.45
CA LYS A 98 3.83 1.10 -7.58
C LYS A 98 5.29 1.28 -7.19
N GLU A 99 5.65 2.43 -6.62
CA GLU A 99 7.01 2.74 -6.20
C GLU A 99 7.47 1.81 -5.08
N PHE A 100 6.60 1.53 -4.10
CA PHE A 100 6.88 0.58 -3.03
C PHE A 100 7.18 -0.80 -3.59
N ASN A 101 6.28 -1.36 -4.40
CA ASN A 101 6.44 -2.72 -4.93
C ASN A 101 7.65 -2.84 -5.86
N SER A 102 7.99 -1.82 -6.64
CA SER A 102 9.20 -1.80 -7.47
C SER A 102 10.50 -1.82 -6.66
N ASN A 103 10.46 -1.38 -5.41
CA ASN A 103 11.65 -1.18 -4.57
C ASN A 103 11.81 -2.20 -3.45
N VAL A 104 10.76 -2.94 -3.10
CA VAL A 104 10.80 -3.97 -2.04
C VAL A 104 11.89 -5.03 -2.25
N ASP A 105 12.25 -5.32 -3.50
CA ASP A 105 13.27 -6.32 -3.81
C ASP A 105 14.72 -5.84 -3.56
N MET A 106 14.92 -4.59 -3.14
CA MET A 106 16.23 -4.13 -2.65
C MET A 106 16.62 -4.79 -1.33
N PHE A 107 15.65 -5.35 -0.58
CA PHE A 107 15.88 -5.99 0.71
C PHE A 107 16.09 -7.50 0.60
N HIS A 108 16.94 -8.04 1.49
CA HIS A 108 17.18 -9.47 1.58
C HIS A 108 15.92 -10.26 1.89
N ALA A 109 15.78 -11.45 1.29
CA ALA A 109 14.59 -12.29 1.45
C ALA A 109 14.30 -12.59 2.92
N ASP A 110 15.33 -12.90 3.70
CA ASP A 110 15.25 -13.19 5.14
C ASP A 110 14.82 -11.98 5.99
N HIS A 111 14.94 -10.79 5.43
CA HIS A 111 14.61 -9.53 6.10
C HIS A 111 13.51 -8.74 5.41
N LYS A 112 12.84 -9.35 4.42
CA LYS A 112 11.90 -8.67 3.53
C LYS A 112 10.73 -8.02 4.28
N VAL A 113 10.30 -8.62 5.40
CA VAL A 113 9.26 -8.05 6.26
C VAL A 113 9.73 -6.77 6.95
N ALA A 114 10.92 -6.78 7.55
CA ALA A 114 11.49 -5.61 8.20
C ALA A 114 11.82 -4.51 7.18
N GLY A 115 12.44 -4.88 6.05
CA GLY A 115 12.73 -3.97 4.94
C GLY A 115 11.48 -3.31 4.35
N LYS A 116 10.39 -4.07 4.17
CA LYS A 116 9.08 -3.53 3.79
C LYS A 116 8.59 -2.48 4.79
N ALA A 117 8.65 -2.76 6.08
CA ALA A 117 8.22 -1.80 7.10
C ALA A 117 9.07 -0.52 7.07
N MET A 118 10.38 -0.67 6.90
CA MET A 118 11.31 0.47 6.80
C MET A 118 11.04 1.30 5.54
N LEU A 119 10.95 0.68 4.38
CA LEU A 119 10.60 1.36 3.12
C LEU A 119 9.24 2.04 3.22
N SER A 120 8.27 1.42 3.90
CA SER A 120 6.94 2.00 4.08
C SER A 120 6.96 3.27 4.92
N ASN A 121 7.90 3.38 5.85
CA ASN A 121 8.08 4.58 6.67
C ASN A 121 8.93 5.64 5.96
N ALA A 122 9.81 5.22 5.03
CA ALA A 122 10.70 6.12 4.32
C ALA A 122 10.06 6.71 3.06
N LEU A 123 9.33 5.92 2.27
CA LEU A 123 8.79 6.34 0.99
C LEU A 123 7.63 7.34 1.19
N GLN A 124 7.72 8.45 0.48
CA GLN A 124 6.67 9.45 0.41
C GLN A 124 6.43 9.86 -1.05
N ILE A 125 5.15 9.85 -1.45
CA ILE A 125 4.69 10.36 -2.75
C ILE A 125 3.92 11.65 -2.52
N SER A 126 4.32 12.71 -3.20
CA SER A 126 3.66 14.01 -3.21
C SER A 126 3.51 14.54 -4.64
N TYR A 127 2.85 15.68 -4.77
CA TYR A 127 2.67 16.36 -6.06
C TYR A 127 2.99 17.84 -5.87
N ASN A 128 3.75 18.42 -6.80
CA ASN A 128 4.05 19.85 -6.79
C ASN A 128 2.86 20.70 -7.29
N ASP A 129 3.01 22.01 -7.30
CA ASP A 129 1.96 22.95 -7.73
C ASP A 129 1.59 22.80 -9.22
N GLN A 130 2.49 22.20 -10.02
CA GLN A 130 2.27 21.86 -11.43
C GLN A 130 1.56 20.51 -11.61
N GLY A 131 1.28 19.79 -10.51
CA GLY A 131 0.66 18.46 -10.54
C GLY A 131 1.62 17.32 -10.91
N GLU A 132 2.93 17.56 -10.92
CA GLU A 132 3.93 16.55 -11.21
C GLU A 132 4.24 15.74 -9.94
N LYS A 133 4.37 14.42 -10.11
CA LYS A 133 4.72 13.50 -9.02
C LYS A 133 6.12 13.81 -8.50
N THR A 134 6.26 13.93 -7.18
CA THR A 134 7.54 13.96 -6.47
C THR A 134 7.64 12.74 -5.57
N THR A 135 8.68 11.94 -5.77
CA THR A 135 9.05 10.81 -4.91
C THR A 135 10.15 11.26 -3.97
N SER A 136 10.00 11.03 -2.68
CA SER A 136 11.01 11.33 -1.67
C SER A 136 11.16 10.15 -0.70
N TYR A 137 12.36 9.95 -0.21
CA TYR A 137 12.68 8.98 0.82
C TYR A 137 13.14 9.74 2.05
N MET A 138 12.45 9.51 3.17
CA MET A 138 12.63 10.24 4.41
C MET A 138 13.26 9.34 5.48
N HIS A 139 14.17 9.90 6.26
CA HIS A 139 14.67 9.28 7.48
C HIS A 139 14.77 10.35 8.57
N ASP A 140 14.20 10.06 9.74
CA ASP A 140 14.18 10.99 10.89
C ASP A 140 13.71 12.42 10.55
N GLY A 141 12.74 12.53 9.63
CA GLY A 141 12.16 13.80 9.22
C GLY A 141 12.96 14.57 8.14
N ALA A 142 14.07 14.04 7.66
CA ALA A 142 14.87 14.62 6.59
C ALA A 142 14.78 13.79 5.30
N GLU A 143 14.74 14.47 4.15
CA GLU A 143 14.87 13.81 2.85
C GLU A 143 16.31 13.31 2.66
N VAL A 144 16.44 12.00 2.44
CA VAL A 144 17.74 11.34 2.19
C VAL A 144 17.96 11.05 0.70
N ALA A 145 16.87 10.97 -0.08
CA ALA A 145 16.93 10.74 -1.52
C ALA A 145 15.60 11.12 -2.18
N ASN A 146 15.64 11.43 -3.48
CA ASN A 146 14.47 11.73 -4.31
C ASN A 146 14.17 10.63 -5.35
N ASN A 147 14.90 9.50 -5.29
CA ASN A 147 14.68 8.33 -6.14
C ASN A 147 15.23 7.07 -5.46
N ALA A 148 14.77 5.91 -5.93
CA ALA A 148 15.10 4.61 -5.35
C ALA A 148 16.59 4.27 -5.35
N LYS A 149 17.31 4.66 -6.40
CA LYS A 149 18.73 4.33 -6.56
C LYS A 149 19.58 5.10 -5.56
N ASP A 150 19.30 6.37 -5.38
CA ASP A 150 19.98 7.22 -4.40
C ASP A 150 19.61 6.78 -2.99
N PHE A 151 18.35 6.38 -2.77
CA PHE A 151 17.93 5.80 -1.49
C PHE A 151 18.68 4.50 -1.19
N GLN A 152 18.81 3.59 -2.16
CA GLN A 152 19.56 2.34 -1.97
C GLN A 152 21.04 2.61 -1.67
N SER A 153 21.63 3.59 -2.35
CA SER A 153 23.02 4.00 -2.11
C SER A 153 23.20 4.54 -0.69
N TRP A 154 22.34 5.46 -0.26
CA TRP A 154 22.32 5.98 1.11
C TRP A 154 22.06 4.87 2.14
N ALA A 155 21.11 3.98 1.87
CA ALA A 155 20.73 2.88 2.76
C ALA A 155 21.87 1.87 2.93
N SER A 156 22.75 1.71 1.93
CA SER A 156 23.94 0.86 2.01
C SER A 156 25.02 1.40 2.96
N GLU A 157 25.02 2.71 3.18
CA GLU A 157 25.94 3.42 4.09
C GLU A 157 25.31 3.63 5.48
N SER A 158 23.99 3.58 5.59
CA SER A 158 23.24 3.70 6.83
C SER A 158 23.41 2.47 7.73
N GLY A 159 23.87 2.68 8.97
CA GLY A 159 24.03 1.61 9.95
C GLY A 159 22.74 0.84 10.28
N VAL A 160 21.57 1.44 10.06
CA VAL A 160 20.27 0.82 10.31
C VAL A 160 19.80 -0.02 9.12
N TYR A 161 19.94 0.51 7.90
CA TYR A 161 19.39 -0.12 6.69
C TYR A 161 20.33 -1.15 6.07
N LYS A 162 21.65 -0.97 6.21
CA LYS A 162 22.68 -1.79 5.58
C LYS A 162 22.49 -3.29 5.79
N GLN A 163 22.13 -3.70 7.00
CA GLN A 163 21.92 -5.11 7.37
C GLN A 163 20.73 -5.77 6.68
N TYR A 164 19.82 -4.99 6.10
CA TYR A 164 18.60 -5.48 5.47
C TYR A 164 18.67 -5.50 3.94
N LEU A 165 19.70 -4.92 3.34
CA LEU A 165 19.83 -4.80 1.88
C LEU A 165 20.44 -6.05 1.23
N ASN A 166 20.05 -6.30 -0.02
CA ASN A 166 20.66 -7.31 -0.88
C ASN A 166 22.05 -6.89 -1.35
N GLY A 167 23.00 -7.82 -1.34
CA GLY A 167 24.31 -7.65 -1.98
C GLY A 167 25.22 -6.59 -1.36
N VAL A 168 24.80 -5.95 -0.26
CA VAL A 168 25.70 -5.16 0.57
C VAL A 168 26.42 -6.12 1.48
N ASP A 169 27.75 -6.09 1.41
CA ASP A 169 28.62 -6.92 2.23
C ASP A 169 28.28 -6.63 3.72
N SER A 170 27.49 -7.52 4.34
CA SER A 170 27.16 -7.47 5.76
C SER A 170 28.39 -7.78 6.63
N SER A 171 29.55 -7.96 6.00
CA SER A 171 30.89 -8.07 6.57
C SER A 171 31.32 -6.85 7.39
N GLY A 172 30.55 -5.75 7.37
CA GLY A 172 30.79 -4.55 8.16
C GLY A 172 29.94 -4.39 9.42
N ALA A 173 29.02 -5.32 9.73
CA ALA A 173 28.68 -5.51 11.13
C ALA A 173 29.95 -6.06 11.77
N ASP A 174 30.42 -5.41 12.84
CA ASP A 174 31.51 -5.88 13.69
C ASP A 174 31.05 -7.18 14.39
N THR A 175 30.78 -8.21 13.59
CA THR A 175 31.00 -9.55 14.02
C THR A 175 32.50 -9.57 14.21
N THR A 176 32.92 -9.46 15.46
CA THR A 176 34.09 -10.19 15.92
C THR A 176 33.80 -11.67 15.67
N GLN A 177 33.73 -12.08 14.40
CA GLN A 177 34.00 -13.42 13.97
C GLN A 177 35.46 -13.58 14.32
N SER A 178 35.64 -14.10 15.53
CA SER A 178 36.86 -14.71 15.99
C SER A 178 37.32 -15.56 14.82
N ARG A 179 38.32 -15.06 14.09
CA ARG A 179 39.05 -15.86 13.12
C ARG A 179 39.60 -16.99 13.95
N ALA A 180 38.94 -18.14 13.89
CA ALA A 180 39.52 -19.41 14.26
C ALA A 180 40.61 -19.66 13.21
N SER A 181 41.71 -18.94 13.38
CA SER A 181 43.02 -19.37 12.93
C SER A 181 43.17 -20.77 13.49
N GLY A 182 43.31 -21.75 12.61
CA GLY A 182 43.51 -23.13 12.97
C GLY A 182 44.69 -23.23 13.94
N SER A 183 44.38 -23.43 15.22
CA SER A 183 45.23 -24.12 16.15
C SER A 183 44.44 -25.34 16.59
N ASN A 184 44.91 -26.50 16.11
CA ASN A 184 44.71 -27.78 16.77
C ASN A 184 44.70 -27.57 18.30
N ASP A 185 43.58 -27.81 18.97
CA ASP A 185 43.60 -28.27 20.36
C ASP A 185 42.25 -28.86 20.80
N GLY A 186 42.19 -30.19 20.79
CA GLY A 186 42.03 -30.89 22.06
C GLY A 186 40.64 -30.99 22.71
N ASN A 187 39.52 -30.92 21.96
CA ASN A 187 38.20 -31.11 22.60
C ASN A 187 37.24 -32.04 21.84
N THR A 188 37.75 -33.00 21.07
CA THR A 188 36.93 -34.10 20.55
C THR A 188 36.73 -35.18 21.62
N VAL A 189 35.64 -35.94 21.56
CA VAL A 189 35.39 -37.09 22.45
C VAL A 189 36.59 -38.05 22.48
N GLN A 190 37.30 -38.20 21.35
CA GLN A 190 38.54 -38.96 21.25
C GLN A 190 39.69 -38.37 22.08
N SER A 191 39.88 -37.05 22.11
CA SER A 191 40.91 -36.42 22.96
C SER A 191 40.64 -36.63 24.46
N LYS A 192 39.37 -36.59 24.89
CA LYS A 192 38.96 -36.88 26.27
C LYS A 192 39.15 -38.35 26.64
N LEU A 193 38.87 -39.26 25.72
CA LEU A 193 39.08 -40.69 25.92
C LEU A 193 40.57 -41.04 26.00
N ALA A 194 41.39 -40.47 25.12
CA ALA A 194 42.84 -40.65 25.14
C ALA A 194 43.47 -40.10 26.43
N GLN A 195 42.98 -38.97 26.93
CA GLN A 195 43.47 -38.39 28.19
C GLN A 195 43.06 -39.23 29.40
N ARG A 196 41.87 -39.85 29.39
CA ARG A 196 41.43 -40.80 30.43
C ARG A 196 42.22 -42.10 30.41
N LEU A 197 42.52 -42.66 29.23
CA LEU A 197 43.35 -43.87 29.10
C LEU A 197 44.76 -43.62 29.62
N LYS A 198 45.35 -42.48 29.25
CA LYS A 198 46.68 -42.07 29.74
C LYS A 198 46.72 -41.84 31.25
N GLN A 199 45.65 -41.32 31.86
CA GLN A 199 45.54 -41.21 33.32
C GLN A 199 45.30 -42.56 34.02
N ALA A 200 44.71 -43.53 33.31
CA ALA A 200 44.53 -44.89 33.80
C ALA A 200 45.78 -45.79 33.60
N GLY A 201 46.87 -45.25 33.03
CA GLY A 201 48.11 -46.00 32.80
C GLY A 201 48.00 -47.06 31.70
N LEU A 202 47.04 -46.89 30.78
CA LEU A 202 46.83 -47.74 29.59
C LEU A 202 47.35 -47.05 28.32
#